data_AF-A0A367HH27-F1
#
_entry.id   AF-A0A367HH27-F1
#
_cell.length_a   1.000
_cell.length_b   1.000
_cell.length_c   1.000
_cell.angle_alpha   90.00
_cell.angle_beta   90.00
_cell.angle_gamma   90.00
#
_symmetry.space_group_name_H-M   'P 1'
#
loop_
_entity.id
_entity.type
_entity.pdbx_description
1 polymer ?
#
loop_
_entity_poly.entity_id
_entity_poly.type
_entity_poly.pdbx_seq_one_letter_code
_entity_poly.pdbx_strand_id
1 'polypeptide(L)'
;MLTLPGPGSYRLLVHGRNRDDGDVREADDPVETYLLQLWPAPLADPVIHKSTSAYGAALREPPAAPTGLRPDWYDQKTSGYGPDHPAAQQ
;
A
#
# COMPACT_ATOMS: atom_id res chain seq x y z
N MET A 1 11.46 18.09 -5.65
CA MET A 1 12.06 16.92 -6.31
C MET A 1 13.11 16.34 -5.39
N LEU A 2 13.08 15.04 -5.14
CA LEU A 2 14.08 14.36 -4.33
C LEU A 2 15.29 14.06 -5.22
N THR A 3 16.41 14.75 -5.00
CA THR A 3 17.63 14.60 -5.80
C THR A 3 18.67 13.79 -5.03
N LEU A 4 19.24 12.77 -5.66
CA LEU A 4 20.34 11.98 -5.09
C LEU A 4 21.70 12.60 -5.46
N PRO A 5 22.67 12.66 -4.53
CA PRO A 5 23.99 13.25 -4.80
C PRO A 5 24.88 12.39 -5.73
N GLY A 6 24.49 11.15 -6.01
CA GLY A 6 25.19 10.26 -6.94
C GLY A 6 24.82 8.80 -6.73
N PRO A 7 25.41 7.87 -7.51
CA PRO A 7 25.22 6.43 -7.30
C PRO A 7 25.73 6.00 -5.92
N GLY A 8 25.05 5.05 -5.28
CA GLY A 8 25.46 4.52 -3.99
C GLY A 8 24.35 3.81 -3.25
N SER A 9 24.66 3.35 -2.04
CA SER A 9 23.67 2.76 -1.12
C SER A 9 23.04 3.85 -0.26
N TYR A 10 21.72 3.81 -0.16
CA TYR A 10 20.91 4.75 0.60
C TYR A 10 19.92 3.99 1.47
N ARG A 11 19.57 4.59 2.60
CA ARG A 11 18.37 4.20 3.36
C ARG A 11 17.23 5.14 3.00
N LEU A 12 16.03 4.58 2.96
CA LEU A 12 14.77 5.28 2.76
C LEU A 12 13.93 5.10 4.03
N LEU A 13 13.53 6.21 4.65
CA LEU A 13 12.45 6.23 5.63
C LEU A 13 11.15 6.61 4.93
N VAL A 14 10.13 5.76 5.07
CA VAL A 14 8.76 6.04 4.67
C VAL A 14 7.94 6.23 5.93
N HIS A 15 7.49 7.45 6.18
CA HIS A 15 6.61 7.76 7.31
C HIS A 15 5.23 8.10 6.76
N GLY A 16 4.30 7.15 6.85
CA GLY A 16 2.90 7.33 6.48
C GLY A 16 2.03 7.75 7.67
N ARG A 17 1.06 8.62 7.43
CA ARG A 17 -0.01 9.00 8.35
C ARG A 17 -1.37 8.67 7.73
N ASN A 18 -2.35 8.39 8.59
CA ASN A 18 -3.75 8.10 8.27
C ASN A 18 -3.98 6.78 7.52
N ARG A 19 -2.93 5.95 7.37
CA ARG A 19 -2.97 4.67 6.67
C ARG A 19 -3.93 3.65 7.28
N ASP A 20 -4.07 3.67 8.60
CA ASP A 20 -4.95 2.74 9.31
C ASP A 20 -6.35 3.34 9.55
N ASP A 21 -6.63 4.58 9.09
CA ASP A 21 -7.88 5.31 9.39
C ASP A 21 -9.05 4.91 8.46
N GLY A 22 -8.78 4.21 7.36
CA GLY A 22 -9.80 3.71 6.44
C GLY A 22 -10.45 4.80 5.57
N ASP A 23 -11.51 4.43 4.82
CA ASP A 23 -12.13 5.26 3.77
C ASP A 23 -13.14 6.31 4.22
N VAL A 24 -13.59 6.26 5.48
CA VAL A 24 -14.53 7.25 6.02
C VAL A 24 -13.77 8.50 6.44
N ARG A 25 -13.86 9.56 5.63
CA ARG A 25 -13.22 10.87 5.87
C ARG A 25 -13.96 12.00 5.15
N GLU A 26 -13.76 13.24 5.57
CA GLU A 26 -14.29 14.41 4.86
C GLU A 26 -13.65 14.51 3.46
N ALA A 27 -14.36 15.12 2.51
CA ALA A 27 -13.95 15.12 1.09
C ALA A 27 -12.56 15.74 0.82
N ASP A 28 -12.11 16.64 1.69
CA ASP A 28 -10.84 17.36 1.54
C ASP A 28 -9.70 16.77 2.40
N ASP A 29 -9.96 15.74 3.21
CA ASP A 29 -8.92 15.10 4.03
C ASP A 29 -8.04 14.17 3.18
N PRO A 30 -6.69 14.32 3.25
CA PRO A 30 -5.81 13.45 2.50
C PRO A 30 -5.96 12.01 2.98
N VAL A 31 -6.24 11.11 2.03
CA VAL A 31 -6.37 9.66 2.22
C VAL A 31 -5.22 9.11 3.06
N GLU A 32 -3.99 9.43 2.64
CA GLU A 32 -2.77 9.14 3.38
C GLU A 32 -1.75 10.24 3.10
N THR A 33 -0.93 10.59 4.09
CA THR A 33 0.18 11.54 3.92
C THR A 33 1.51 10.86 4.17
N TYR A 34 2.49 11.10 3.29
CA TYR A 34 3.80 10.47 3.37
C TYR A 34 4.92 11.50 3.47
N LEU A 35 5.79 11.31 4.46
CA LEU A 35 7.11 11.93 4.52
C LEU A 35 8.15 10.90 4.07
N LEU A 36 8.90 11.24 3.02
CA LEU A 36 10.00 10.44 2.50
C LEU A 36 11.33 11.11 2.86
N GLN A 37 12.24 10.35 3.47
CA GLN A 37 13.59 10.83 3.79
C GLN A 37 14.62 9.83 3.27
N LEU A 38 15.66 10.33 2.61
CA LEU A 38 16.76 9.51 2.12
C LEU A 38 18.08 10.02 2.65
N TRP A 39 18.98 9.10 2.97
CA TRP A 39 20.35 9.41 3.37
C TRP A 39 21.32 8.30 2.94
N PRO A 40 22.59 8.64 2.61
CA PRO A 40 23.61 7.64 2.30
C PRO A 40 23.82 6.69 3.47
N ALA A 41 23.89 5.39 3.21
CA ALA A 41 24.16 4.38 4.22
C ALA A 41 24.63 3.07 3.58
N PRO A 42 25.56 2.32 4.19
CA PRO A 42 25.93 0.98 3.72
C PRO A 42 24.73 0.03 3.69
N LEU A 43 24.79 -0.94 2.77
CA LEU A 43 23.88 -2.08 2.76
C LEU A 43 24.04 -2.87 4.08
N ALA A 44 22.92 -3.25 4.69
CA ALA A 44 22.89 -4.06 5.89
C ALA A 44 21.68 -4.98 5.84
N ASP A 45 21.71 -6.05 6.64
CA ASP A 45 20.59 -6.98 6.74
C ASP A 45 19.32 -6.27 7.25
N PRO A 46 18.12 -6.64 6.74
CA PRO A 46 16.87 -6.09 7.24
C PRO A 46 16.66 -6.41 8.72
N VAL A 47 16.22 -5.40 9.49
CA VAL A 47 15.87 -5.56 10.91
C VAL A 47 14.50 -4.93 11.17
N ILE A 48 13.61 -5.67 11.83
CA ILE A 48 12.31 -5.17 12.27
C ILE A 48 12.46 -4.65 13.70
N HIS A 49 12.42 -3.33 13.87
CA HIS A 49 12.44 -2.71 15.20
C HIS A 49 11.07 -2.68 15.86
N LYS A 50 10.01 -2.45 15.07
CA LYS A 50 8.62 -2.36 15.53
C LYS A 50 7.67 -2.59 14.35
N SER A 51 6.56 -3.28 14.59
CA SER A 51 5.49 -3.45 13.61
C SER A 51 4.13 -3.42 14.31
N THR A 52 3.39 -2.32 14.16
CA THR A 52 2.10 -2.11 14.85
C THR A 52 0.96 -1.68 13.93
N SER A 53 1.20 -1.54 12.62
CA SER A 53 0.13 -1.19 11.67
C SER A 53 -0.78 -2.40 11.44
N ALA A 54 -2.09 -2.17 11.57
CA ALA A 54 -3.12 -3.18 11.34
C ALA A 54 -3.26 -3.48 9.84
N TYR A 55 -3.31 -2.45 9.00
CA TYR A 55 -3.33 -2.63 7.55
C TYR A 55 -2.07 -3.35 7.06
N GLY A 56 -0.90 -2.96 7.57
CA GLY A 56 0.36 -3.63 7.27
C GLY A 56 0.37 -5.10 7.72
N ALA A 57 -0.32 -5.44 8.81
CA ALA A 57 -0.47 -6.83 9.25
C ALA A 57 -1.32 -7.65 8.28
N ALA A 58 -2.47 -7.12 7.87
CA ALA A 58 -3.35 -7.78 6.89
C ALA A 58 -2.64 -8.08 5.56
N LEU A 59 -1.74 -7.20 5.09
CA LEU A 59 -0.96 -7.43 3.87
C LEU A 59 0.13 -8.51 4.00
N ARG A 60 0.57 -8.82 5.22
CA ARG A 60 1.54 -9.90 5.46
C ARG A 60 0.87 -11.26 5.57
N GLU A 61 -0.42 -11.28 5.87
CA GLU A 61 -1.20 -12.50 5.84
C GLU A 61 -1.35 -12.94 4.38
N PRO A 62 -1.01 -14.21 4.04
CA PRO A 62 -1.39 -14.73 2.74
C PRO A 62 -2.92 -14.59 2.62
N PRO A 63 -3.44 -14.07 1.50
CA PRO A 63 -4.88 -13.91 1.36
C PRO A 63 -5.54 -15.26 1.63
N ALA A 64 -6.58 -15.27 2.47
CA ALA A 64 -7.37 -16.46 2.67
C ALA A 64 -7.77 -17.00 1.29
N ALA A 65 -7.58 -18.31 1.08
CA ALA A 65 -8.06 -18.93 -0.16
C ALA A 65 -9.55 -18.56 -0.30
N PRO A 66 -9.98 -18.06 -1.47
CA PRO A 66 -11.36 -17.65 -1.65
C PRO A 66 -12.26 -18.83 -1.30
N THR A 67 -13.04 -18.68 -0.22
CA THR A 67 -13.93 -19.73 0.25
C THR A 67 -15.25 -19.56 -0.50
N GLY A 68 -15.35 -20.17 -1.68
CA GLY A 68 -16.51 -20.07 -2.55
C GLY A 68 -16.20 -20.54 -3.98
N LEU A 69 -17.26 -20.85 -4.74
CA LEU A 69 -17.16 -21.08 -6.19
C LEU A 69 -16.55 -19.83 -6.82
N ARG A 70 -15.33 -19.96 -7.33
CA ARG A 70 -14.67 -18.91 -8.11
C ARG A 70 -15.52 -18.70 -9.37
N PRO A 71 -16.11 -17.51 -9.57
CA PRO A 71 -16.77 -17.21 -10.82
C PRO A 71 -15.76 -17.28 -11.96
N ASP A 72 -16.21 -17.68 -13.14
CA ASP A 72 -15.41 -17.78 -14.37
C ASP A 72 -14.67 -16.47 -14.75
N TRP A 73 -15.18 -15.32 -14.30
CA TRP A 73 -14.55 -14.01 -14.49
C TRP A 73 -13.37 -13.72 -13.55
N TYR A 74 -13.17 -14.50 -12.47
CA TYR A 74 -12.15 -14.22 -11.45
C TYR A 74 -10.71 -14.32 -11.98
N ASP A 75 -10.44 -15.29 -12.85
CA ASP A 75 -9.11 -15.49 -13.45
C ASP A 75 -8.90 -14.64 -14.72
N GLN A 76 -9.91 -13.86 -15.15
CA GLN A 76 -9.84 -13.01 -16.35
C GLN A 76 -9.31 -11.60 -16.06
N LYS A 77 -8.83 -11.30 -14.84
CA LYS A 77 -8.27 -9.99 -14.50
C LYS A 77 -6.93 -9.75 -15.23
N THR A 78 -7.01 -9.23 -16.44
CA THR A 78 -5.95 -8.41 -17.01
C THR A 78 -6.00 -7.04 -16.35
N SER A 79 -4.92 -6.74 -15.63
CA SER A 79 -4.66 -5.48 -14.94
C SER A 79 -5.19 -4.23 -15.64
N GLY A 80 -5.84 -3.38 -14.85
CA GLY A 80 -6.04 -1.96 -15.13
C GLY A 80 -7.33 -1.46 -14.49
N TYR A 81 -7.31 -1.13 -13.19
CA TYR A 81 -8.38 -0.37 -12.51
C TYR A 81 -9.83 -0.91 -12.74
N GLY A 82 -10.35 -1.75 -11.84
CA GLY A 82 -11.77 -2.14 -11.84
C GLY A 82 -12.61 -1.26 -10.90
N PRO A 83 -13.95 -1.26 -11.02
CA PRO A 83 -14.70 -0.56 -12.06
C PRO A 83 -15.53 0.59 -11.46
N ASP A 84 -15.71 1.66 -12.22
CA ASP A 84 -16.94 2.45 -12.14
C ASP A 84 -18.11 1.49 -12.40
N HIS A 85 -18.87 1.16 -11.36
CA HIS A 85 -20.12 0.43 -11.50
C HIS A 85 -21.30 1.30 -11.05
N PRO A 86 -22.01 1.93 -12.01
CA PRO A 86 -23.45 2.15 -11.85
C PRO A 86 -24.19 1.64 -13.11
N ALA A 87 -25.42 1.14 -13.08
CA ALA A 87 -26.40 0.91 -12.02
C ALA A 87 -27.31 -0.23 -12.50
N ALA A 88 -27.92 -0.97 -11.57
CA ALA A 88 -29.09 -1.78 -11.91
C ALA A 88 -30.24 -0.82 -12.29
N GLN A 89 -30.72 -0.90 -13.52
CA GLN A 89 -31.95 -0.22 -13.96
C GLN A 89 -33.14 -1.13 -13.65
N GLN A 90 -34.14 -0.57 -12.95
CA GLN A 90 -35.49 -1.12 -12.86
C GLN A 90 -36.26 -0.82 -14.15
#